data_AF-A0A537J439-F1
#
_entry.id   AF-A0A537J439-F1
#
_cell.length_a   1.000
_cell.length_b   1.000
_cell.length_c   1.000
_cell.angle_alpha   90.00
_cell.angle_beta   90.00
_cell.angle_gamma   90.00
#
_symmetry.space_group_name_H-M   'P 1'
#
loop_
_entity.id
_entity.type
_entity.pdbx_description
1 polymer ?
#
loop_
_entity_poly.entity_id
_entity_poly.type
_entity_poly.pdbx_seq_one_letter_code
_entity_poly.pdbx_strand_id
1 'polypeptide(L)'
;MAVMTFQEKVLSPTEARSQFSRVLNEVRAGTAVIIHQSRHEDVTLVPRAFLVNLLQEMEDLSMHIESLELALDKRAKDAIRRSEEDVKAGRTVSFPDAVQVLKQRRQRRGHR
;
A
#
# COMPACT_ATOMS: atom_id res chain seq x y z
N MET A 1 -20.64 11.67 -5.39
CA MET A 1 -19.89 10.40 -5.35
C MET A 1 -20.90 9.27 -5.39
N ALA A 2 -20.81 8.36 -6.37
CA ALA A 2 -21.74 7.25 -6.47
C ALA A 2 -21.44 6.25 -5.34
N VAL A 3 -22.42 5.99 -4.49
CA VAL A 3 -22.35 4.91 -3.49
C VAL A 3 -22.38 3.60 -4.28
N MET A 4 -21.24 2.92 -4.37
CA MET A 4 -21.19 1.55 -4.89
C MET A 4 -21.88 0.65 -3.87
N THR A 5 -23.13 0.29 -4.12
CA THR A 5 -23.80 -0.77 -3.37
C THR A 5 -23.20 -2.10 -3.79
N PHE A 6 -22.46 -2.75 -2.88
CA PHE A 6 -22.00 -4.12 -3.04
C PHE A 6 -23.21 -5.06 -3.00
N GLN A 7 -23.70 -5.47 -4.17
CA GLN A 7 -24.52 -6.67 -4.24
C GLN A 7 -23.58 -7.86 -4.17
N GLU A 8 -23.48 -8.45 -2.98
CA GLU A 8 -22.69 -9.64 -2.74
C GLU A 8 -23.49 -10.87 -3.15
N LYS A 9 -22.89 -11.72 -3.98
CA LYS A 9 -23.44 -13.02 -4.34
C LYS A 9 -22.56 -14.11 -3.75
N VAL A 10 -23.14 -14.92 -2.86
CA VAL A 10 -22.44 -16.04 -2.22
C VAL A 10 -22.81 -17.33 -2.94
N LEU A 11 -21.82 -18.12 -3.32
CA LEU A 11 -21.97 -19.39 -4.02
C LEU A 11 -21.13 -20.49 -3.36
N SER A 12 -21.58 -21.73 -3.45
CA SER A 12 -20.74 -22.89 -3.20
C SER A 12 -19.73 -23.11 -4.35
N PRO A 13 -18.65 -23.88 -4.15
CA PRO A 13 -17.68 -24.17 -5.21
C PRO A 13 -18.32 -24.91 -6.39
N THR A 14 -19.31 -25.77 -6.11
CA THR A 14 -20.05 -26.53 -7.12
C THR A 14 -20.88 -25.59 -8.00
N GLU A 15 -21.58 -24.63 -7.40
CA GLU A 15 -22.35 -23.63 -8.14
C GLU A 15 -21.44 -22.70 -8.92
N ALA A 16 -20.35 -22.21 -8.31
CA ALA A 16 -19.40 -21.35 -9.02
C ALA A 16 -18.83 -22.05 -10.27
N ARG A 17 -18.59 -23.36 -10.20
CA ARG A 17 -18.09 -24.17 -11.32
C ARG A 17 -19.12 -24.41 -12.41
N SER A 18 -20.38 -24.70 -12.04
CA SER A 18 -21.43 -25.02 -13.02
C SER A 18 -21.86 -23.82 -13.86
N GLN A 19 -21.75 -22.60 -13.33
CA GLN A 19 -22.11 -21.35 -14.00
C GLN A 19 -20.92 -20.39 -14.16
N PHE A 20 -19.70 -20.92 -14.29
CA PHE A 20 -18.46 -20.13 -14.26
C PHE A 20 -18.45 -18.96 -15.24
N SER A 21 -18.87 -19.16 -16.49
CA SER A 21 -18.93 -18.09 -17.50
C SER A 21 -19.89 -16.96 -17.11
N ARG A 22 -21.03 -17.30 -16.49
CA ARG A 22 -21.99 -16.31 -16.00
C ARG A 22 -21.40 -15.53 -14.82
N VAL A 23 -20.77 -16.23 -13.87
CA VAL A 23 -20.09 -15.60 -12.74
C VAL A 23 -19.01 -14.63 -13.21
N LEU A 24 -18.19 -14.99 -14.20
CA LEU A 24 -17.18 -14.08 -14.75
C LEU A 24 -17.79 -12.83 -15.40
N ASN A 25 -18.93 -12.96 -16.08
CA ASN A 25 -19.62 -11.81 -16.65
C ASN A 25 -20.20 -10.89 -15.57
N GLU A 26 -20.79 -11.46 -14.52
CA GLU A 26 -21.27 -10.70 -13.34
C GLU A 26 -20.11 -9.96 -12.65
N VAL A 27 -18.97 -10.63 -12.45
CA VAL A 27 -17.76 -10.01 -11.87
C VAL A 27 -17.24 -8.88 -12.76
N ARG A 28 -17.21 -9.06 -14.09
CA ARG A 28 -16.81 -8.00 -15.03
C ARG A 28 -17.77 -6.81 -15.02
N ALA A 29 -19.06 -7.04 -14.75
CA ALA A 29 -20.06 -6.00 -14.61
C ALA A 29 -19.98 -5.24 -13.26
N GLY A 30 -19.12 -5.69 -12.34
CA GLY A 30 -18.88 -5.03 -11.06
C GLY A 30 -19.46 -5.75 -9.85
N THR A 31 -20.07 -6.92 -10.02
CA THR A 31 -20.62 -7.71 -8.89
C THR A 31 -19.51 -8.51 -8.22
N ALA A 32 -19.28 -8.29 -6.92
CA ALA A 32 -18.39 -9.15 -6.15
C ALA A 32 -19.05 -10.51 -5.89
N VAL A 33 -18.33 -11.60 -6.15
CA VAL A 33 -18.83 -12.96 -5.95
C VAL A 33 -17.96 -13.69 -4.93
N ILE A 34 -18.57 -14.14 -3.84
CA ILE A 34 -17.90 -14.89 -2.78
C ILE A 34 -18.16 -16.37 -3.01
N ILE A 35 -17.10 -17.15 -3.09
CA ILE A 35 -17.14 -18.61 -3.16
C ILE A 35 -16.86 -19.13 -1.75
N HIS A 36 -17.91 -19.57 -1.08
CA HIS A 36 -17.82 -20.07 0.28
C HIS A 36 -17.25 -21.49 0.30
N GLN A 37 -16.22 -21.74 1.10
CA GLN A 37 -15.54 -23.04 1.17
C GLN A 37 -15.63 -23.61 2.59
N SER A 38 -16.36 -24.71 2.78
CA SER A 38 -16.63 -25.25 4.13
C SER A 38 -15.40 -25.72 4.93
N ARG A 39 -14.25 -25.93 4.27
CA ARG A 39 -13.00 -26.42 4.89
C ARG A 39 -11.80 -25.50 4.64
N HIS A 40 -12.02 -24.37 3.99
CA HIS A 40 -10.96 -23.45 3.55
C HIS A 40 -11.44 -22.01 3.70
N GLU A 41 -10.55 -21.05 3.46
CA GLU A 41 -10.95 -19.66 3.42
C GLU A 41 -11.81 -19.37 2.19
N ASP A 42 -12.78 -18.48 2.37
CA ASP A 42 -13.66 -18.04 1.30
C ASP A 42 -12.86 -17.25 0.25
N VAL A 43 -13.21 -17.46 -1.01
CA VAL A 43 -12.54 -16.77 -2.12
C VAL A 43 -13.47 -15.74 -2.71
N THR A 44 -13.03 -14.49 -2.75
CA THR A 44 -13.79 -13.39 -3.36
C THR A 44 -13.26 -13.08 -4.75
N LEU A 45 -14.14 -13.14 -5.74
CA LEU A 45 -13.89 -12.70 -7.11
C LEU A 45 -14.35 -11.26 -7.29
N VAL A 46 -13.43 -10.42 -7.77
CA VAL A 46 -13.67 -8.99 -8.03
C VAL A 46 -13.06 -8.60 -9.38
N PRO A 47 -13.55 -7.52 -10.02
CA PRO A 47 -12.87 -6.97 -11.18
C PRO A 47 -11.42 -6.61 -10.85
N ARG A 48 -10.49 -6.89 -11.78
CA ARG A 48 -9.07 -6.52 -11.59
C ARG A 48 -8.89 -5.02 -11.35
N ALA A 49 -9.63 -4.19 -12.07
CA ALA A 49 -9.57 -2.73 -11.92
C ALA A 49 -9.98 -2.30 -10.51
N PHE A 50 -10.96 -2.96 -9.91
CA PHE A 50 -11.37 -2.70 -8.53
C PHE A 50 -10.23 -3.00 -7.54
N LEU A 51 -9.57 -4.14 -7.68
CA LEU A 51 -8.42 -4.49 -6.81
C LEU A 51 -7.27 -3.48 -6.95
N VAL A 52 -6.94 -3.06 -8.17
CA VAL A 52 -5.88 -2.07 -8.41
C VAL A 52 -6.22 -0.73 -7.75
N ASN A 53 -7.46 -0.27 -7.89
CA ASN A 53 -7.91 0.97 -7.24
C ASN A 53 -7.86 0.87 -5.72
N LEU A 54 -8.30 -0.27 -5.14
CA LEU A 54 -8.24 -0.49 -3.70
C LEU A 54 -6.80 -0.45 -3.18
N LEU A 55 -5.86 -1.08 -3.89
CA LEU A 55 -4.44 -1.05 -3.53
C LEU A 55 -3.88 0.38 -3.57
N GLN A 56 -4.25 1.17 -4.58
CA GLN A 56 -3.85 2.58 -4.67
C GLN A 56 -4.41 3.40 -3.50
N GLU A 57 -5.70 3.23 -3.18
CA GLU A 57 -6.34 3.92 -2.05
C GLU A 57 -5.70 3.55 -0.71
N MET A 58 -5.30 2.28 -0.54
CA MET A 58 -4.58 1.83 0.65
C MET A 58 -3.18 2.45 0.76
N GLU A 59 -2.47 2.60 -0.36
CA GLU A 59 -1.16 3.26 -0.40
C GLU A 59 -1.28 4.74 -0.05
N ASP A 60 -2.26 5.43 -0.65
CA ASP A 60 -2.56 6.83 -0.37
C ASP A 60 -2.91 7.03 1.11
N LEU A 61 -3.74 6.16 1.68
CA LEU A 61 -4.10 6.20 3.10
C LEU A 61 -2.89 5.95 4.00
N SER A 62 -2.01 5.02 3.64
CA SER A 62 -0.78 4.72 4.38
C SER A 62 0.15 5.93 4.41
N MET A 63 0.35 6.62 3.28
CA MET A 63 1.13 7.86 3.23
C MET A 63 0.53 8.98 4.09
N HIS A 64 -0.81 9.08 4.12
CA HIS A 64 -1.49 10.06 4.97
C HIS A 64 -1.30 9.75 6.46
N ILE A 65 -1.38 8.47 6.84
CA ILE A 65 -1.14 8.04 8.22
C ILE A 65 0.31 8.35 8.62
N GLU A 66 1.30 8.00 7.80
CA GLU A 66 2.71 8.32 8.05
C GLU A 66 2.92 9.83 8.23
N SER A 67 2.30 10.64 7.38
CA SER A 67 2.36 12.11 7.49
C SER A 67 1.76 12.61 8.81
N LEU A 68 0.64 12.01 9.26
CA LEU A 68 0.01 12.33 10.55
C LEU A 68 0.89 11.89 11.73
N GLU A 69 1.50 10.72 11.67
CA GLU A 69 2.43 10.23 12.70
C GLU A 69 3.63 11.18 12.85
N LEU A 70 4.24 11.59 11.74
CA LEU A 70 5.32 12.59 11.72
C LEU A 70 4.84 13.95 12.25
N ALA A 71 3.60 14.34 11.95
CA ALA A 71 3.03 15.57 12.47
C ALA A 71 2.73 15.50 13.98
N LEU A 72 2.50 14.33 14.55
CA LEU A 72 2.25 14.18 15.99
C LEU A 72 3.56 14.06 16.79
N ASP A 73 4.66 13.58 16.19
CA ASP A 73 5.96 13.50 16.84
C ASP A 73 6.73 14.84 16.81
N LYS A 74 6.91 15.44 18.00
CA LYS A 74 7.70 16.67 18.18
C LYS A 74 9.16 16.51 17.70
N ARG A 75 9.77 15.34 17.90
CA ARG A 75 11.16 15.09 17.47
C ARG A 75 11.26 15.04 15.95
N ALA A 76 10.30 14.38 15.29
CA ALA A 76 10.21 14.36 13.85
C ALA A 76 10.02 15.78 13.27
N LYS A 77 9.09 16.56 13.84
CA LYS A 77 8.90 17.98 13.47
C LYS A 77 10.18 18.81 13.59
N ASP A 78 10.89 18.70 14.70
CA ASP A 78 12.14 19.42 14.91
C ASP A 78 13.25 18.97 13.93
N ALA A 79 13.32 17.67 13.63
CA ALA A 79 14.27 17.12 12.67
C ALA A 79 13.96 17.58 11.24
N ILE A 80 12.69 17.57 10.82
CA ILE A 80 12.24 18.07 9.52
C ILE A 80 12.58 19.54 9.38
N ARG A 81 12.24 20.37 10.37
CA ARG A 81 12.55 21.81 10.35
C ARG A 81 14.06 22.08 10.18
N ARG A 82 14.91 21.39 10.95
CA ARG A 82 16.36 21.53 10.81
C ARG A 82 16.86 21.10 9.44
N SER A 83 16.32 19.99 8.92
CA SER A 83 16.63 19.51 7.58
C SER A 83 16.27 20.55 6.50
N GLU A 84 15.10 21.18 6.60
CA GLU A 84 14.70 22.27 5.69
C GLU A 84 15.62 23.49 5.77
N GLU A 85 16.04 23.87 6.98
CA GLU A 85 17.04 24.94 7.19
C GLU A 85 18.40 24.59 6.57
N ASP A 86 18.83 23.33 6.70
CA ASP A 86 20.06 22.83 6.08
C ASP A 86 19.97 22.88 4.55
N VAL A 87 18.85 22.44 3.97
CA VAL A 87 18.61 22.51 2.52
C VAL A 87 18.61 23.97 2.02
N LYS A 88 17.89 24.87 2.69
CA LYS A 88 17.85 26.30 2.30
C LYS A 88 19.22 26.97 2.36
N ALA A 89 20.06 26.56 3.30
CA ALA A 89 21.42 27.07 3.44
C ALA A 89 22.46 26.34 2.57
N GLY A 90 22.04 25.40 1.71
CA GLY A 90 22.94 24.62 0.86
C GLY A 90 23.81 23.61 1.62
N ARG A 91 23.48 23.31 2.88
CA ARG A 91 24.15 22.29 3.72
C ARG A 91 23.62 20.89 3.39
N THR A 92 23.68 20.52 2.12
CA THR A 92 23.26 19.21 1.62
C THR A 92 24.45 18.36 1.24
N VAL A 93 24.32 17.04 1.36
CA VAL A 93 25.34 16.09 0.87
C VAL A 93 24.75 15.33 -0.30
N SER A 94 25.51 15.22 -1.40
CA SER A 94 25.08 14.43 -2.55
C SER A 94 25.09 12.93 -2.21
N PHE A 95 24.25 12.14 -2.90
CA PHE A 95 24.18 10.71 -2.65
C PHE A 95 25.55 9.98 -2.81
N PRO A 96 26.34 10.22 -3.87
CA PRO A 96 27.69 9.65 -3.98
C PRO A 96 28.60 9.99 -2.79
N ASP A 97 28.60 11.24 -2.35
CA ASP A 97 29.43 11.72 -1.25
C ASP A 97 29.00 11.09 0.09
N ALA A 98 27.69 10.97 0.33
CA ALA A 98 27.15 10.32 1.52
C ALA A 98 27.60 8.86 1.60
N VAL A 99 27.55 8.12 0.48
CA VAL A 99 28.01 6.74 0.41
C VAL A 99 29.52 6.63 0.69
N GLN A 100 30.32 7.55 0.17
CA GLN A 100 31.77 7.58 0.39
C GLN A 100 32.11 7.85 1.87
N VAL A 101 31.45 8.81 2.50
CA VAL A 101 31.61 9.11 3.94
C VAL A 101 31.24 7.89 4.80
N LEU A 102 30.16 7.20 4.47
CA LEU A 102 29.73 5.99 5.19
C LEU A 102 30.74 4.84 5.04
N LYS A 103 31.29 4.63 3.85
CA LYS A 103 32.36 3.64 3.61
C LYS A 103 33.61 3.94 4.44
N GLN A 104 34.06 5.20 4.48
CA GLN A 104 35.22 5.61 5.29
C GLN A 104 34.97 5.42 6.79
N ARG A 105 33.76 5.74 7.30
CA ARG A 105 33.39 5.53 8.70
C ARG A 105 33.38 4.05 9.07
N ARG A 106 32.92 3.17 8.17
CA ARG A 106 32.91 1.72 8.37
C ARG A 106 34.32 1.14 8.44
N GLN A 107 35.23 1.58 7.55
CA GLN A 107 36.64 1.16 7.57
C GLN A 107 37.35 1.57 8.87
N ARG A 108 37.11 2.79 9.37
CA ARG A 108 37.67 3.26 10.65
C ARG A 108 37.16 2.50 11.88
N ARG A 109 35.96 1.92 11.82
CA ARG A 109 35.39 1.10 12.91
C ARG A 109 35.85 -0.35 12.89
N GLY A 110 36.33 -0.86 11.75
CA GLY A 110 36.90 -2.22 11.63
C GLY A 110 38.42 -2.29 11.83
N HIS A 111 39.06 -1.21 12.29
CA HIS A 111 40.49 -1.13 12.64
C HIS A 111 40.70 -0.86 14.15
N ARG A 112 39.64 -1.03 14.95
CA ARG A 112 39.69 -1.16 16.39
C ARG A 112 39.24 -2.57 16.75
#